data_AF-A0A812MVG2-F1
#
_entry.id   AF-A0A812MVG2-F1
#
_cell.length_a   1.000
_cell.length_b   1.000
_cell.length_c   1.000
_cell.angle_alpha   90.00
_cell.angle_beta   90.00
_cell.angle_gamma   90.00
#
_symmetry.space_group_name_H-M   'P 1'
#
loop_
_entity.id
_entity.type
_entity.pdbx_description
1 polymer ?
#
loop_
_entity_poly.entity_id
_entity_poly.type
_entity_poly.pdbx_seq_one_letter_code
_entity_poly.pdbx_strand_id
1 'polypeptide(L)'
;MKPDSLQIAFVHLFFNIIGILIWFPVPFMRRIPIKAACLLGFYASYWRLVPLIYILVMFVAVPGVVLAISLLYGASIAGGIVVTLLAIGVVAGFIAWWWMGGCYKVVSKEQREERAAEMAAEMGEKPAE
;
A
#
# COMPACT_ATOMS: atom_id res chain seq x y z
N MET A 1 -11.62 -30.28 2.41
CA MET A 1 -12.67 -29.79 3.31
C MET A 1 -12.89 -28.32 2.97
N LYS A 2 -14.09 -27.93 2.52
CA LYS A 2 -14.39 -26.51 2.27
C LYS A 2 -14.47 -25.82 3.65
N PRO A 3 -13.81 -24.68 3.86
CA PRO A 3 -14.02 -23.92 5.09
C PRO A 3 -15.51 -23.64 5.23
N ASP A 4 -16.03 -23.87 6.43
CA ASP A 4 -17.42 -23.57 6.75
C ASP A 4 -17.63 -22.06 6.53
N SER A 5 -18.68 -21.67 5.80
CA SER A 5 -19.01 -20.26 5.54
C SER A 5 -19.10 -19.47 6.85
N LEU A 6 -19.52 -20.13 7.93
CA LEU A 6 -19.55 -19.55 9.27
C LEU A 6 -18.14 -19.24 9.81
N GLN A 7 -17.17 -20.12 9.55
CA GLN A 7 -15.77 -19.91 9.93
C GLN A 7 -15.18 -18.70 9.18
N ILE A 8 -15.44 -18.59 7.88
CA ILE A 8 -14.97 -17.46 7.06
C ILE A 8 -15.56 -16.14 7.59
N ALA A 9 -16.86 -16.12 7.89
CA ALA A 9 -17.54 -14.96 8.46
C ALA A 9 -16.91 -14.52 9.80
N PHE A 10 -16.62 -15.48 10.70
CA PHE A 10 -15.95 -15.16 11.96
C PHE A 10 -14.53 -14.65 11.77
N VAL A 11 -13.74 -15.24 10.87
CA VAL A 11 -12.38 -14.75 10.58
C VAL A 11 -12.42 -13.29 10.12
N HIS A 12 -13.35 -12.93 9.22
CA HIS A 12 -13.52 -11.54 8.82
C HIS A 12 -14.01 -10.64 9.96
N LEU A 13 -14.98 -11.09 10.76
CA LEU A 13 -15.50 -10.31 11.87
C LEU A 13 -14.40 -9.98 12.88
N PHE A 14 -13.66 -10.99 13.35
CA PHE A 14 -12.58 -10.79 14.31
C PHE A 14 -11.42 -9.99 13.72
N PHE A 15 -11.05 -10.24 12.45
CA PHE A 15 -10.04 -9.43 11.77
C PHE A 15 -10.41 -7.94 11.74
N ASN A 16 -11.67 -7.62 11.42
CA ASN A 16 -12.13 -6.22 11.37
C ASN A 16 -12.19 -5.59 12.77
N ILE A 17 -12.74 -6.29 13.77
CA ILE A 17 -12.81 -5.77 15.14
C ILE A 17 -11.40 -5.52 15.68
N ILE A 18 -10.51 -6.51 15.59
CA ILE A 18 -9.12 -6.38 16.05
C ILE A 18 -8.41 -5.27 15.26
N GLY A 19 -8.62 -5.20 13.94
CA GLY A 19 -8.08 -4.14 13.11
C GLY A 19 -8.50 -2.75 13.58
N ILE A 20 -9.79 -2.54 13.87
CA ILE A 20 -10.29 -1.26 14.41
C ILE A 20 -9.64 -0.97 15.76
N LEU A 21 -9.59 -1.96 16.66
CA LEU A 21 -8.98 -1.81 17.99
C LEU A 21 -7.47 -1.55 17.95
N ILE A 22 -6.78 -2.00 16.92
CA ILE A 22 -5.38 -1.62 16.68
C ILE A 22 -5.37 -0.18 16.17
N TRP A 23 -6.01 0.10 15.04
CA TRP A 23 -5.75 1.35 14.32
C TRP A 23 -6.41 2.60 14.89
N PHE A 24 -7.59 2.50 15.53
CA PHE A 24 -8.42 3.66 15.86
C PHE A 24 -8.29 4.24 17.28
N PRO A 25 -7.89 3.50 18.34
CA PRO A 25 -7.80 4.08 19.68
C PRO A 25 -6.71 5.14 19.82
N VAL A 26 -5.56 4.94 19.17
CA VAL A 26 -4.43 5.87 19.24
C VAL A 26 -4.51 6.86 18.07
N PRO A 27 -4.68 8.18 18.31
CA PRO A 27 -4.86 9.17 17.24
C PRO A 27 -3.72 9.19 16.22
N PHE A 28 -2.49 8.97 16.66
CA PHE A 28 -1.32 8.87 15.77
C PHE A 28 -1.43 7.68 14.81
N MET A 29 -1.78 6.51 15.33
CA MET A 29 -1.90 5.29 14.53
C MET A 29 -3.06 5.40 13.54
N ARG A 30 -4.18 6.02 13.95
CA ARG A 30 -5.35 6.26 13.08
C ARG A 30 -5.03 7.11 11.85
N ARG A 31 -4.05 8.03 11.96
CA ARG A 31 -3.64 8.89 10.84
C ARG A 31 -2.99 8.11 9.70
N ILE A 32 -2.36 6.96 9.99
CA ILE A 32 -1.67 6.16 8.97
C ILE A 32 -2.66 5.63 7.90
N PRO A 33 -3.71 4.85 8.24
CA PRO A 33 -4.64 4.33 7.25
C PRO A 33 -5.45 5.45 6.58
N ILE A 34 -5.79 6.51 7.32
CA ILE A 34 -6.51 7.67 6.75
C ILE A 34 -5.64 8.39 5.72
N LYS A 35 -4.39 8.75 6.04
CA LYS A 35 -3.48 9.43 5.10
C LYS A 35 -3.21 8.54 3.88
N ALA A 36 -3.06 7.23 4.06
CA ALA A 36 -2.91 6.29 2.95
C ALA A 36 -4.14 6.25 2.02
N ALA A 37 -5.35 6.21 2.60
CA ALA A 37 -6.60 6.25 1.84
C ALA A 37 -6.77 7.57 1.07
N CYS A 38 -6.49 8.71 1.71
CA CYS A 38 -6.51 10.02 1.05
C CYS A 38 -5.50 10.10 -0.10
N LEU A 39 -4.30 9.55 0.08
CA LEU A 39 -3.27 9.53 -0.97
C LEU A 39 -3.70 8.68 -2.17
N LEU A 40 -4.25 7.49 -1.93
CA LEU A 40 -4.78 6.65 -3.01
C LEU A 40 -5.96 7.31 -3.73
N GLY A 41 -6.87 7.93 -2.96
CA GLY A 41 -7.99 8.70 -3.50
C GLY A 41 -7.54 9.88 -4.36
N PHE A 42 -6.47 10.56 -3.97
CA PHE A 42 -5.84 11.61 -4.76
C PHE A 42 -5.33 11.09 -6.10
N TYR A 43 -4.53 10.03 -6.15
CA TYR A 43 -4.08 9.50 -7.44
C TYR A 43 -5.24 8.98 -8.30
N ALA A 44 -6.27 8.40 -7.68
CA ALA A 44 -7.46 7.93 -8.37
C ALA A 44 -8.31 9.07 -8.97
N SER A 45 -8.30 10.28 -8.38
CA SER A 45 -9.04 11.43 -8.93
C SER A 45 -8.38 11.98 -10.20
N TYR A 46 -7.05 11.91 -10.30
CA TYR A 46 -6.31 12.34 -11.48
C TYR A 46 -6.35 11.30 -12.60
N TRP A 47 -6.05 10.04 -12.29
CA TRP A 47 -5.97 8.95 -13.28
C TRP A 47 -6.95 7.83 -12.96
N ARG A 48 -8.04 7.74 -13.74
CA ARG A 48 -9.12 6.75 -13.55
C ARG A 48 -8.67 5.29 -13.59
N LEU A 49 -7.50 5.00 -14.17
CA LEU A 49 -6.93 3.65 -14.22
C LEU A 49 -6.15 3.27 -12.95
N VAL A 50 -5.86 4.22 -12.05
CA VAL A 50 -5.10 3.95 -10.82
C VAL A 50 -5.76 2.87 -9.95
N PRO A 51 -7.08 2.86 -9.69
CA PRO A 51 -7.71 1.79 -8.93
C PRO A 51 -7.57 0.41 -9.60
N LEU A 52 -7.68 0.33 -10.92
CA LEU A 52 -7.51 -0.92 -11.66
C LEU A 52 -6.08 -1.44 -11.57
N ILE A 53 -5.10 -0.56 -11.79
CA ILE A 53 -3.67 -0.87 -11.65
C ILE A 53 -3.38 -1.32 -10.21
N TYR A 54 -3.90 -0.62 -9.21
CA TYR A 54 -3.76 -0.99 -7.80
C TYR A 54 -4.27 -2.41 -7.54
N ILE A 55 -5.47 -2.75 -8.02
CA ILE A 55 -6.06 -4.09 -7.84
C ILE A 55 -5.17 -5.16 -8.49
N LEU A 56 -4.80 -4.97 -9.76
CA LEU A 56 -3.97 -5.94 -10.49
C LEU A 56 -2.61 -6.13 -9.82
N VAL A 57 -1.98 -5.05 -9.35
CA VAL A 57 -0.67 -5.14 -8.71
C VAL A 57 -0.77 -5.76 -7.31
N MET A 58 -1.67 -5.29 -6.46
CA MET A 58 -1.75 -5.73 -5.05
C MET A 58 -2.39 -7.11 -4.86
N PHE A 59 -3.37 -7.48 -5.68
CA PHE A 59 -4.11 -8.74 -5.52
C PHE A 59 -3.69 -9.84 -6.49
N VAL A 60 -2.95 -9.52 -7.56
CA VAL A 60 -2.49 -10.52 -8.54
C VAL A 60 -0.97 -10.55 -8.64
N ALA A 61 -0.34 -9.44 -9.01
CA ALA A 61 1.10 -9.43 -9.28
C ALA A 61 1.94 -9.69 -8.02
N VAL A 62 1.69 -8.96 -6.93
CA VAL A 62 2.44 -9.12 -5.67
C VAL A 62 2.27 -10.54 -5.09
N PRO A 63 1.06 -11.07 -4.90
CA PRO A 63 0.89 -12.46 -4.46
C PRO A 63 1.52 -13.47 -5.42
N GLY A 64 1.42 -13.23 -6.73
CA GLY A 64 2.03 -14.08 -7.76
C GLY A 64 3.55 -14.11 -7.68
N VAL A 65 4.21 -12.96 -7.48
CA VAL A 65 5.67 -12.87 -7.29
C VAL A 65 6.10 -13.56 -6.00
N VAL A 66 5.38 -13.33 -4.90
CA VAL A 66 5.67 -14.00 -3.61
C VAL A 66 5.52 -15.53 -3.74
N LEU A 67 4.48 -15.99 -4.45
CA LEU A 67 4.30 -17.41 -4.75
C LEU A 67 5.45 -17.96 -5.60
N ALA A 68 5.85 -17.25 -6.66
CA ALA A 68 6.96 -17.66 -7.52
C ALA A 68 8.28 -17.78 -6.73
N ILE A 69 8.56 -16.83 -5.83
CA ILE A 69 9.71 -16.89 -4.93
C ILE A 69 9.62 -18.14 -4.04
N SER A 70 8.46 -18.40 -3.43
CA SER A 70 8.24 -19.57 -2.58
C SER A 70 8.51 -20.88 -3.32
N LEU A 71 8.01 -21.02 -4.55
CA LEU A 71 8.27 -22.19 -5.40
C LEU A 71 9.75 -22.32 -5.75
N LEU A 72 10.44 -21.20 -5.99
CA LEU A 72 11.86 -21.20 -6.31
C LEU A 72 12.71 -21.68 -5.13
N TYR A 73 12.37 -21.31 -3.89
CA TYR A 73 13.02 -21.86 -2.70
C TYR A 73 12.86 -23.38 -2.59
N GLY A 74 11.73 -23.94 -3.04
CA GLY A 74 11.52 -25.38 -3.11
C GLY A 74 12.41 -26.09 -4.14
N ALA A 75 12.76 -25.40 -5.25
CA ALA A 75 13.62 -25.94 -6.30
C ALA A 75 15.12 -25.73 -6.03
N SER A 76 15.48 -24.57 -5.48
CA SER A 76 16.87 -24.15 -5.21
C SER A 76 16.88 -23.04 -4.17
N ILE A 77 17.49 -23.31 -3.02
CA ILE A 77 17.66 -22.32 -1.94
C ILE A 77 18.49 -21.13 -2.46
N ALA A 78 19.57 -21.39 -3.19
CA ALA A 78 20.41 -20.33 -3.76
C ALA A 78 19.63 -19.46 -4.75
N GLY A 79 18.82 -20.07 -5.62
CA GLY A 79 17.95 -19.35 -6.55
C GLY A 79 16.91 -18.49 -5.83
N GLY A 80 16.25 -19.06 -4.81
CA GLY A 80 15.30 -18.35 -3.96
C GLY A 80 15.89 -17.10 -3.30
N ILE A 81 17.09 -17.23 -2.71
CA ILE A 81 17.80 -16.11 -2.08
C ILE A 81 18.12 -15.02 -3.10
N VAL A 82 18.70 -15.38 -4.25
CA VAL A 82 19.07 -14.40 -5.29
C VAL A 82 17.85 -13.62 -5.77
N VAL A 83 16.76 -14.31 -6.11
CA VAL A 83 15.54 -13.65 -6.60
C VAL A 83 14.87 -12.80 -5.52
N THR A 84 14.92 -13.23 -4.26
CA THR A 84 14.40 -12.43 -3.14
C THR A 84 15.18 -11.14 -2.95
N LEU A 85 16.52 -11.20 -2.99
CA LEU A 85 17.37 -10.02 -2.91
C LEU A 85 17.14 -9.07 -4.09
N LEU A 86 16.96 -9.61 -5.30
CA LEU A 86 16.61 -8.82 -6.48
C LEU A 86 15.25 -8.15 -6.32
N ALA A 87 14.23 -8.86 -5.85
CA ALA A 87 12.89 -8.31 -5.62
C ALA A 87 12.93 -7.17 -4.59
N ILE A 88 13.66 -7.35 -3.48
CA ILE A 88 13.88 -6.29 -2.48
C ILE A 88 14.61 -5.10 -3.10
N GLY A 89 15.65 -5.35 -3.90
CA GLY A 89 16.40 -4.30 -4.59
C GLY A 89 15.53 -3.49 -5.56
N VAL A 90 14.65 -4.15 -6.32
CA VAL A 90 13.69 -3.48 -7.22
C VAL A 90 12.70 -2.63 -6.42
N VAL A 91 12.14 -3.16 -5.33
CA VAL A 91 11.21 -2.42 -4.47
C VAL A 91 11.91 -1.21 -3.83
N ALA A 92 13.10 -1.41 -3.26
CA ALA A 92 13.88 -0.34 -2.65
C ALA A 92 14.28 0.74 -3.68
N GLY A 93 14.71 0.33 -4.87
CA GLY A 93 15.03 1.22 -5.97
C GLY A 93 13.82 2.02 -6.45
N PHE A 94 12.65 1.38 -6.55
CA PHE A 94 11.40 2.06 -6.87
C PHE A 94 11.02 3.10 -5.80
N ILE A 95 11.11 2.74 -4.51
CA ILE A 95 10.83 3.65 -3.40
C ILE A 95 11.81 4.83 -3.39
N ALA A 96 13.10 4.57 -3.56
CA ALA A 96 14.13 5.61 -3.61
C ALA A 96 13.91 6.56 -4.79
N TRP A 97 13.64 6.01 -5.99
CA TRP A 97 13.29 6.80 -7.16
C TRP A 97 12.02 7.63 -6.94
N TRP A 98 11.01 7.04 -6.30
CA TRP A 98 9.76 7.73 -5.96
C TRP A 98 10.02 8.92 -5.03
N TRP A 99 10.87 8.76 -4.02
CA TRP A 99 11.27 9.84 -3.10
C TRP A 99 12.18 10.90 -3.74
N MET A 100 13.05 10.53 -4.68
CA MET A 100 13.90 11.47 -5.42
C MET A 100 13.15 12.30 -6.49
N GLY A 101 11.83 12.17 -6.57
CA GLY A 101 10.99 12.98 -7.45
C GLY A 101 10.36 12.23 -8.62
N GLY A 102 10.47 10.90 -8.69
CA GLY A 102 9.71 10.08 -9.65
C GLY A 102 8.20 10.29 -9.51
N CYS A 103 7.72 10.57 -8.29
CA CYS A 103 6.34 10.96 -8.01
C CYS A 103 5.87 12.20 -8.78
N TYR A 104 6.77 13.15 -9.11
CA TYR A 104 6.41 14.37 -9.85
C TYR A 104 6.11 14.12 -11.32
N LYS A 105 6.44 12.93 -11.85
CA LYS A 105 6.07 12.51 -13.20
C LYS A 105 4.59 12.15 -13.32
N VAL A 106 3.95 11.75 -12.22
CA VAL A 106 2.53 11.36 -12.20
C VAL A 106 1.66 12.56 -11.86
N VAL A 107 2.05 13.34 -10.85
CA VAL A 107 1.35 14.57 -10.44
C VAL A 107 2.36 15.68 -10.22
N SER A 108 2.14 16.85 -10.80
CA SER A 108 3.08 17.98 -10.72
C SER A 108 3.29 18.47 -9.29
N LYS A 109 4.40 19.18 -9.05
CA LYS A 109 4.74 19.69 -7.71
C LYS A 109 3.67 20.66 -7.18
N GLU A 110 3.19 21.55 -8.04
CA GLU A 110 2.13 22.53 -7.74
C GLU A 110 0.84 21.84 -7.27
N GLN A 111 0.37 20.83 -8.01
CA GLN A 111 -0.84 20.07 -7.66
C GLN A 111 -0.72 19.30 -6.33
N ARG A 112 0.49 18.88 -5.96
CA ARG A 112 0.74 18.20 -4.67
C ARG A 112 0.80 19.19 -3.52
N GLU A 113 1.36 20.38 -3.74
CA GLU A 113 1.40 21.46 -2.74
C GLU A 113 -0.01 22.01 -2.47
N GLU A 114 -0.81 22.22 -3.52
CA GLU A 114 -2.22 22.62 -3.41
C GLU A 114 -3.02 21.61 -2.58
N ARG A 115 -2.94 20.32 -2.90
CA ARG A 115 -3.65 19.29 -2.11
C ARG A 115 -3.08 19.13 -0.71
N ALA A 116 -1.78 19.29 -0.50
CA ALA A 116 -1.20 19.24 0.83
C ALA A 116 -1.75 20.38 1.70
N ALA A 117 -1.94 21.58 1.14
CA ALA A 117 -2.57 22.71 1.81
C ALA A 117 -4.06 22.44 2.11
N GLU A 118 -4.81 21.89 1.15
CA GLU A 118 -6.21 21.48 1.36
C GLU A 118 -6.34 20.43 2.48
N MET A 119 -5.51 19.39 2.46
CA MET A 119 -5.50 18.32 3.47
C MET A 119 -5.09 18.84 4.85
N ALA A 120 -4.16 19.79 4.93
CA ALA A 120 -3.76 20.43 6.19
C ALA A 120 -4.92 21.26 6.78
N ALA A 121 -5.66 21.97 5.93
CA ALA A 121 -6.86 22.70 6.32
C ALA A 121 -7.99 21.76 6.79
N GLU A 122 -8.23 20.64 6.07
CA GLU A 122 -9.23 19.63 6.44
C GLU A 122 -8.89 18.92 7.77
N MET A 123 -7.61 18.68 8.05
CA MET A 123 -7.16 17.94 9.24
C MET A 123 -6.86 18.81 10.47
N GLY A 124 -6.97 20.14 10.34
CA GLY A 124 -6.67 21.08 11.41
C GLY A 124 -5.20 21.05 11.88
N GLU A 125 -4.29 20.51 11.07
CA GLU A 125 -2.85 20.50 11.34
C GLU A 125 -2.25 21.78 10.72
N LYS A 126 -1.67 22.67 11.53
CA LYS A 126 -0.90 23.82 11.02
C LYS A 126 0.21 23.32 10.08
N PRO A 127 0.50 24.00 8.95
CA PRO A 127 1.58 23.60 8.07
C PRO A 127 2.90 23.61 8.85
N ALA A 128 3.73 22.59 8.62
CA ALA A 128 5.06 22.53 9.19
C ALA A 128 5.87 23.72 8.64
N GLU A 129 6.15 24.68 9.52
CA GLU A 129 7.13 25.76 9.29
C GLU A 129 8.54 25.18 9.10
#